data_AF-A0A816GGL7-F1
#
_entry.id   AF-A0A816GGL7-F1
#
_cell.length_a   1.000
_cell.length_b   1.000
_cell.length_c   1.000
_cell.angle_alpha   90.00
_cell.angle_beta   90.00
_cell.angle_gamma   90.00
#
_symmetry.space_group_name_H-M   'P 1'
#
loop_
_entity.id
_entity.type
_entity.pdbx_description
1 polymer ?
#
loop_
_entity_poly.entity_id
_entity_poly.type
_entity_poly.pdbx_seq_one_letter_code
_entity_poly.pdbx_strand_id
1 'polypeptide(L)'
;MIEINKYFQNIILIFVLITNTSTTNNLLRNGDFSQLDLNGQPTNWNIHLGQGNNSIKILPKKYLSFNVLQISVYTNQILVTLTQTIQLEQNTNKTLLLISFWYKTWIIFSSGSIRLEFYDKLNKKISNEYLKSLSTNLTWTSIQIKKSLSTNAISAKFIIRMFNCLGNVLFTNISIEQIHSFTNPTFLIYPKQDGTIFLQWNFTNKKNIHYYNIYRGNGILSKLNYTIFLLITIPTMFAYGNNIYESMFTDHFIELNTIYTYQVIGYDLNQTILNKTILKIGEVDSKREYNNITLFIAFPRSNGIHLSWKLKSTSLAKFILIYNGIDSISKINKKQLIGNYSTDNIKTIISLSYQGPFLLVSDDKNDIATVQLANLTRPRISLTSTHLEFIRKKINETKHAKDIFNQLIKSIHFYKPNNTFNYCWPARDAALLYAITNNITFINFTQNLLNMNKINYTIYDNSAIKLRFSFSTMARAQAFDWAYRGFNFEQRKLFIQDFQYAASIFSSYSDDHSKNINDKASNWIGIVKSSELIQHLTLYGEQDYPNDQAERRILFLLNEIQLHLQHSYS
;
A
#
# COMPACT_ATOMS: atom_id res chain seq x y z
N MET A 1 22.93 27.64 -57.74
CA MET A 1 24.10 26.82 -57.37
C MET A 1 24.96 27.69 -56.49
N ILE A 2 25.12 27.29 -55.21
CA ILE A 2 26.03 27.84 -54.18
C ILE A 2 25.74 29.28 -53.72
N GLU A 3 25.05 29.40 -52.59
CA GLU A 3 25.48 30.32 -51.52
C GLU A 3 25.35 29.60 -50.18
N ILE A 4 26.44 28.93 -49.82
CA ILE A 4 26.75 28.41 -48.49
C ILE A 4 27.43 29.57 -47.75
N ASN A 5 26.78 30.14 -46.72
CA ASN A 5 27.41 30.66 -45.48
C ASN A 5 26.55 31.75 -44.79
N LYS A 6 25.54 31.35 -43.99
CA LYS A 6 25.08 32.24 -42.90
C LYS A 6 24.31 31.60 -41.73
N TYR A 7 24.37 30.28 -41.54
CA TYR A 7 23.63 29.62 -40.43
C TYR A 7 24.43 28.60 -39.62
N PHE A 8 25.75 28.75 -39.51
CA PHE A 8 26.60 27.89 -38.66
C PHE A 8 27.40 28.70 -37.62
N GLN A 9 26.70 29.51 -36.80
CA GLN A 9 27.35 30.26 -35.72
C GLN A 9 26.57 30.28 -34.38
N ASN A 10 25.75 29.26 -34.09
CA ASN A 10 25.11 29.12 -32.77
C ASN A 10 25.01 27.66 -32.27
N ILE A 11 26.01 26.84 -32.57
CA ILE A 11 26.13 25.48 -32.01
C ILE A 11 27.45 25.41 -31.24
N ILE A 12 27.37 24.99 -29.97
CA ILE A 12 28.43 24.85 -28.95
C ILE A 12 28.66 26.09 -28.07
N LEU A 13 27.65 26.46 -27.28
CA LEU A 13 27.87 26.84 -25.87
C LEU A 13 26.58 26.75 -25.03
N ILE A 14 25.80 25.68 -25.18
CA ILE A 14 24.86 25.31 -24.12
C ILE A 14 25.66 24.43 -23.17
N PHE A 15 26.14 25.05 -22.09
CA PHE A 15 26.58 24.35 -20.89
C PHE A 15 25.52 23.31 -20.54
N VAL A 16 25.86 22.05 -20.80
CA VAL A 16 25.18 20.90 -20.26
C VAL A 16 25.38 20.97 -18.74
N LEU A 17 24.47 21.67 -18.06
CA LEU A 17 24.24 21.58 -16.62
C LEU A 17 23.61 20.20 -16.34
N ILE A 18 24.43 19.17 -16.49
CA ILE A 18 24.17 17.83 -16.00
C ILE A 18 25.26 17.53 -14.98
N THR A 19 24.79 17.27 -13.75
CA THR A 19 25.49 16.65 -12.62
C THR A 19 26.60 17.45 -11.95
N ASN A 20 26.23 18.57 -11.34
CA ASN A 20 26.75 18.92 -10.01
C ASN A 20 25.60 18.85 -9.00
N THR A 21 25.15 17.64 -8.66
CA THR A 21 24.66 17.42 -7.30
C THR A 21 25.89 17.07 -6.46
N SER A 22 26.72 18.08 -6.20
CA SER A 22 27.63 18.05 -5.08
C SER A 22 26.77 17.99 -3.81
N THR A 23 26.50 16.78 -3.33
CA THR A 23 26.02 16.56 -1.96
C THR A 23 27.17 16.91 -1.02
N THR A 24 27.42 18.20 -0.81
CA THR A 24 28.47 18.72 0.08
C THR A 24 28.24 18.38 1.56
N ASN A 25 27.17 17.65 1.90
CA ASN A 25 26.81 17.29 3.26
C ASN A 25 26.92 15.79 3.58
N ASN A 26 27.23 14.91 2.60
CA ASN A 26 27.39 13.49 2.89
C ASN A 26 28.77 13.23 3.50
N LEU A 27 28.78 12.77 4.75
CA LEU A 27 29.99 12.41 5.49
C LEU A 27 30.58 11.07 5.03
N LEU A 28 29.78 10.20 4.42
CA LEU A 28 30.28 8.97 3.80
C LEU A 28 30.94 9.28 2.44
N ARG A 29 32.12 8.69 2.23
CA ARG A 29 32.81 8.67 0.94
C ARG A 29 32.37 7.45 0.15
N ASN A 30 32.08 7.62 -1.15
CA ASN A 30 31.72 6.51 -2.05
C ASN A 30 30.53 5.65 -1.54
N GLY A 31 29.49 6.30 -0.99
CA GLY A 31 28.27 5.63 -0.52
C GLY A 31 27.31 5.20 -1.64
N ASP A 32 27.53 5.69 -2.86
CA ASP A 32 26.86 5.28 -4.09
C ASP A 32 27.57 4.11 -4.80
N PHE A 33 28.74 3.70 -4.29
CA PHE A 33 29.59 2.63 -4.81
C PHE A 33 30.03 2.85 -6.27
N SER A 34 30.18 4.11 -6.70
CA SER A 34 30.62 4.47 -8.05
C SER A 34 32.12 4.22 -8.28
N GLN A 35 32.93 4.25 -7.23
CA GLN A 35 34.39 4.13 -7.31
C GLN A 35 34.86 2.76 -6.82
N LEU A 36 35.55 2.01 -7.68
CA LEU A 36 36.06 0.67 -7.40
C LEU A 36 37.59 0.63 -7.39
N ASP A 37 38.17 -0.23 -6.56
CA ASP A 37 39.60 -0.54 -6.60
C ASP A 37 39.95 -1.56 -7.71
N LEU A 38 41.23 -1.91 -7.82
CA LEU A 38 41.72 -2.87 -8.81
C LEU A 38 41.11 -4.28 -8.68
N ASN A 39 40.55 -4.60 -7.51
CA ASN A 39 39.91 -5.89 -7.21
C ASN A 39 38.39 -5.84 -7.39
N GLY A 40 37.83 -4.73 -7.88
CA GLY A 40 36.39 -4.52 -8.06
C GLY A 40 35.63 -4.27 -6.76
N GLN A 41 36.32 -3.94 -5.67
CA GLN A 41 35.73 -3.62 -4.37
C GLN A 41 35.49 -2.11 -4.23
N PRO A 42 34.49 -1.67 -3.45
CA PRO A 42 34.24 -0.24 -3.26
C PRO A 42 35.41 0.43 -2.51
N THR A 43 36.01 1.44 -3.13
CA THR A 43 37.07 2.26 -2.49
C THR A 43 36.57 2.96 -1.23
N ASN A 44 37.49 3.30 -0.31
CA ASN A 44 37.21 3.96 0.98
C ASN A 44 36.38 3.13 1.99
N TRP A 45 36.12 1.85 1.71
CA TRP A 45 35.48 0.93 2.63
C TRP A 45 36.45 -0.14 3.11
N ASN A 46 36.43 -0.41 4.41
CA ASN A 46 37.17 -1.52 4.99
C ASN A 46 36.29 -2.77 4.97
N ILE A 47 36.78 -3.81 4.29
CA ILE A 47 36.09 -5.07 4.07
C ILE A 47 36.75 -6.18 4.90
N HIS A 48 35.93 -6.96 5.61
CA HIS A 48 36.34 -8.21 6.23
C HIS A 48 35.36 -9.31 5.81
N LEU A 49 35.81 -10.29 5.03
CA LEU A 49 34.96 -11.38 4.51
C LEU A 49 34.94 -12.63 5.40
N GLY A 50 35.79 -12.66 6.44
CA GLY A 50 36.10 -13.88 7.18
C GLY A 50 36.64 -15.00 6.28
N GLN A 51 36.65 -16.24 6.77
CA GLN A 51 37.07 -17.42 5.99
C GLN A 51 35.93 -17.90 5.05
N GLY A 52 36.26 -18.71 4.04
CA GLY A 52 35.28 -19.33 3.12
C GLY A 52 34.95 -18.49 1.87
N ASN A 53 33.88 -18.88 1.16
CA ASN A 53 33.52 -18.33 -0.16
C ASN A 53 32.65 -17.06 -0.10
N ASN A 54 32.66 -16.33 1.02
CA ASN A 54 31.91 -15.09 1.15
C ASN A 54 32.42 -14.06 0.15
N SER A 55 31.53 -13.21 -0.37
CA SER A 55 31.95 -12.20 -1.35
C SER A 55 31.22 -10.89 -1.18
N ILE A 56 31.93 -9.82 -1.51
CA ILE A 56 31.36 -8.50 -1.73
C ILE A 56 31.60 -8.17 -3.19
N LYS A 57 30.54 -7.85 -3.92
CA LYS A 57 30.57 -7.51 -5.34
C LYS A 57 29.77 -6.26 -5.59
N ILE A 58 30.23 -5.41 -6.50
CA ILE A 58 29.40 -4.34 -7.02
C ILE A 58 28.71 -4.84 -8.28
N LEU A 59 27.38 -4.84 -8.27
CA LEU A 59 26.55 -5.11 -9.43
C LEU A 59 26.38 -3.78 -10.19
N PRO A 60 27.03 -3.60 -11.36
CA PRO A 60 26.97 -2.35 -12.09
C PRO A 60 25.58 -2.16 -12.69
N LYS A 61 24.90 -1.07 -12.31
CA LYS A 61 23.68 -0.46 -12.88
C LYS A 61 22.57 -1.36 -13.45
N LYS A 62 22.56 -2.67 -13.18
CA LYS A 62 21.67 -3.66 -13.81
C LYS A 62 20.25 -3.58 -13.29
N TYR A 63 20.07 -3.05 -12.07
CA TYR A 63 18.78 -3.08 -11.36
C TYR A 63 18.19 -1.70 -11.06
N LEU A 64 18.99 -0.65 -10.83
CA LEU A 64 18.48 0.63 -10.33
C LEU A 64 19.09 1.91 -10.95
N SER A 65 19.86 1.84 -12.05
CA SER A 65 20.70 2.95 -12.55
C SER A 65 21.83 3.42 -11.61
N PHE A 66 21.89 2.85 -10.40
CA PHE A 66 22.97 3.00 -9.42
C PHE A 66 23.78 1.70 -9.31
N ASN A 67 25.00 1.81 -8.80
CA ASN A 67 25.80 0.65 -8.44
C ASN A 67 25.24 0.03 -7.16
N VAL A 68 25.05 -1.28 -7.17
CA VAL A 68 24.51 -2.02 -6.03
C VAL A 68 25.62 -2.82 -5.38
N LEU A 69 25.86 -2.57 -4.10
CA LEU A 69 26.71 -3.42 -3.29
C LEU A 69 25.96 -4.70 -2.92
N GLN A 70 26.47 -5.84 -3.36
CA GLN A 70 26.02 -7.16 -2.93
C GLN A 70 27.01 -7.75 -1.93
N ILE A 71 26.50 -8.15 -0.76
CA ILE A 71 27.19 -8.96 0.25
C ILE A 71 26.57 -10.35 0.22
N SER A 72 27.36 -11.38 -0.09
CA SER A 72 26.94 -12.78 -0.11
C SER A 72 27.64 -13.57 0.96
N VAL A 73 26.87 -14.19 1.86
CA VAL A 73 27.36 -15.03 2.95
C VAL A 73 26.89 -16.46 2.74
N TYR A 74 27.82 -17.38 2.53
CA TYR A 74 27.55 -18.78 2.22
C TYR A 74 27.80 -19.73 3.39
N THR A 75 28.39 -19.22 4.48
CA THR A 75 28.73 -19.99 5.68
C THR A 75 28.20 -19.31 6.94
N ASN A 76 27.42 -20.01 7.76
CA ASN A 76 26.64 -19.47 8.89
C ASN A 76 27.42 -19.27 10.20
N GLN A 77 28.75 -19.35 10.20
CA GLN A 77 29.60 -19.20 11.40
C GLN A 77 30.57 -18.02 11.31
N ILE A 78 30.50 -17.24 10.22
CA ILE A 78 31.57 -16.32 9.83
C ILE A 78 31.08 -14.88 9.87
N LEU A 79 31.96 -14.00 10.33
CA LEU A 79 31.72 -12.56 10.38
C LEU A 79 32.11 -11.92 9.04
N VAL A 80 31.12 -11.37 8.34
CA VAL A 80 31.37 -10.44 7.22
C VAL A 80 31.02 -9.03 7.68
N THR A 81 31.97 -8.10 7.56
CA THR A 81 31.75 -6.69 7.86
C THR A 81 32.21 -5.78 6.73
N LEU A 82 31.43 -4.71 6.53
CA LEU A 82 31.79 -3.57 5.72
C LEU A 82 31.74 -2.33 6.60
N THR A 83 32.84 -1.58 6.68
CA THR A 83 32.93 -0.43 7.59
C THR A 83 33.56 0.80 6.94
N GLN A 84 33.10 1.98 7.36
CA GLN A 84 33.73 3.24 7.00
C GLN A 84 33.72 4.17 8.22
N THR A 85 34.87 4.80 8.48
CA THR A 85 35.00 5.82 9.51
C THR A 85 34.70 7.18 8.90
N ILE A 86 33.82 7.93 9.55
CA ILE A 86 33.41 9.28 9.18
C ILE A 86 33.88 10.27 10.25
N GLN A 87 34.38 11.43 9.81
CA GLN A 87 34.74 12.53 10.70
C GLN A 87 33.50 13.38 10.98
N LEU A 88 33.30 13.76 12.24
CA LEU A 88 32.16 14.55 12.68
C LEU A 88 32.57 16.01 12.79
N GLU A 89 31.81 16.91 12.17
CA GLU A 89 31.97 18.36 12.31
C GLU A 89 31.84 18.75 13.79
N GLN A 90 32.89 19.36 14.31
CA GLN A 90 32.97 19.87 15.68
C GLN A 90 32.48 21.32 15.72
N ASN A 91 32.02 21.77 16.89
CA ASN A 91 31.60 23.16 17.14
C ASN A 91 30.46 23.65 16.24
N THR A 92 29.54 22.76 15.86
CA THR A 92 28.32 23.10 15.14
C THR A 92 27.11 22.93 16.04
N ASN A 93 26.00 23.62 15.73
CA ASN A 93 24.71 23.37 16.40
C ASN A 93 24.06 22.04 15.95
N LYS A 94 24.80 21.18 15.22
CA LYS A 94 24.33 19.88 14.72
C LYS A 94 24.45 18.84 15.83
N THR A 95 23.32 18.33 16.30
CA THR A 95 23.24 17.39 17.44
C THR A 95 22.82 15.97 17.03
N LEU A 96 22.51 15.76 15.74
CA LEU A 96 21.97 14.51 15.21
C LEU A 96 22.73 14.06 13.95
N LEU A 97 22.73 12.75 13.72
CA LEU A 97 23.05 12.11 12.45
C LEU A 97 21.78 11.60 11.77
N LEU A 98 21.66 11.90 10.48
CA LEU A 98 20.67 11.31 9.58
C LEU A 98 21.38 10.31 8.67
N ILE A 99 20.96 9.06 8.74
CA ILE A 99 21.52 7.96 7.96
C ILE A 99 20.44 7.49 6.99
N SER A 100 20.70 7.57 5.68
CA SER A 100 19.76 7.13 4.65
C SER A 100 20.39 6.07 3.76
N PHE A 101 19.64 5.02 3.41
CA PHE A 101 20.11 4.02 2.45
C PHE A 101 18.95 3.23 1.85
N TRP A 102 19.23 2.52 0.77
CA TRP A 102 18.35 1.51 0.19
C TRP A 102 18.91 0.12 0.44
N TYR A 103 18.05 -0.85 0.76
CA TYR A 103 18.48 -2.23 0.93
C TYR A 103 17.44 -3.25 0.46
N LYS A 104 17.91 -4.45 0.11
CA LYS A 104 17.13 -5.66 -0.19
C LYS A 104 17.90 -6.86 0.34
N THR A 105 17.26 -7.77 1.05
CA THR A 105 17.89 -8.89 1.75
C THR A 105 17.17 -10.21 1.46
N TRP A 106 17.93 -11.24 1.19
CA TRP A 106 17.48 -12.62 1.17
C TRP A 106 18.33 -13.39 2.16
N ILE A 107 17.83 -13.61 3.39
CA ILE A 107 18.58 -14.18 4.51
C ILE A 107 17.82 -15.38 5.08
N ILE A 108 18.40 -16.57 4.97
CA ILE A 108 17.75 -17.84 5.31
C ILE A 108 17.92 -18.16 6.81
N PHE A 109 19.04 -17.76 7.41
CA PHE A 109 19.35 -18.02 8.82
C PHE A 109 19.82 -16.76 9.54
N SER A 110 19.33 -16.54 10.77
CA SER A 110 19.63 -15.39 11.64
C SER A 110 19.27 -14.03 11.02
N SER A 111 19.93 -12.95 11.45
CA SER A 111 19.82 -11.61 10.88
C SER A 111 21.17 -10.91 10.86
N GLY A 112 21.40 -10.08 9.83
CA GLY A 112 22.48 -9.10 9.83
C GLY A 112 22.13 -7.89 10.69
N SER A 113 23.06 -6.96 10.84
CA SER A 113 22.83 -5.71 11.56
C SER A 113 23.56 -4.53 10.93
N ILE A 114 22.96 -3.36 11.03
CA ILE A 114 23.63 -2.08 10.80
C ILE A 114 23.86 -1.43 12.15
N ARG A 115 25.08 -0.94 12.37
CA ARG A 115 25.53 -0.33 13.63
C ARG A 115 26.32 0.94 13.38
N LEU A 116 26.42 1.75 14.43
CA LEU A 116 27.22 2.96 14.46
C LEU A 116 28.01 3.01 15.77
N GLU A 117 29.34 3.08 15.68
CA GLU A 117 30.21 3.24 16.85
C GLU A 117 30.75 4.67 16.90
N PHE A 118 30.70 5.33 18.05
CA PHE A 118 31.24 6.69 18.24
C PHE A 118 32.59 6.64 18.95
N TYR A 119 33.50 7.54 18.57
CA TYR A 119 34.85 7.61 19.11
C TYR A 119 35.24 9.03 19.50
N ASP A 120 36.01 9.15 20.59
CA ASP A 120 36.54 10.42 21.09
C ASP A 120 37.88 10.80 20.44
N LYS A 121 38.46 11.94 20.88
CA LYS A 121 39.74 12.46 20.38
C LYS A 121 40.93 11.51 20.58
N LEU A 122 40.84 10.59 21.54
CA LEU A 122 41.85 9.60 21.84
C LEU A 122 41.59 8.28 21.11
N ASN A 123 40.63 8.25 20.16
CA ASN A 123 40.18 7.07 19.46
C ASN A 123 39.63 5.97 20.39
N LYS A 124 39.14 6.35 21.57
CA LYS A 124 38.45 5.44 22.48
C LYS A 124 36.97 5.38 22.08
N LYS A 125 36.43 4.16 22.01
CA LYS A 125 35.01 3.96 21.73
C LYS A 125 34.16 4.48 22.88
N ILE A 126 33.26 5.39 22.57
CA ILE A 126 32.31 6.02 23.50
C ILE A 126 31.03 5.17 23.58
N SER A 127 30.44 4.83 22.43
CA SER A 127 29.24 4.00 22.38
C SER A 127 29.17 3.13 21.12
N ASN A 128 28.31 2.11 21.17
CA ASN A 128 28.01 1.20 20.06
C ASN A 128 26.49 1.09 19.91
N GLU A 129 25.98 1.70 18.85
CA GLU A 129 24.57 1.88 18.63
C GLU A 129 24.06 0.90 17.60
N TYR A 130 23.06 0.12 18.00
CA TYR A 130 22.32 -0.72 17.07
C TYR A 130 21.33 0.13 16.28
N LEU A 131 21.42 0.11 14.95
CA LEU A 131 20.55 0.91 14.08
C LEU A 131 19.41 0.08 13.48
N LYS A 132 19.71 -1.11 12.94
CA LYS A 132 18.71 -1.93 12.23
C LYS A 132 19.09 -3.40 12.13
N SER A 133 18.08 -4.28 12.23
CA SER A 133 18.17 -5.70 11.86
C SER A 133 17.99 -5.87 10.36
N LEU A 134 18.86 -6.66 9.74
CA LEU A 134 18.74 -7.13 8.37
C LEU A 134 18.18 -8.55 8.42
N SER A 135 16.86 -8.68 8.54
CA SER A 135 16.14 -9.93 8.28
C SER A 135 15.75 -10.02 6.81
N THR A 136 15.15 -11.13 6.35
CA THR A 136 14.69 -11.26 4.95
C THR A 136 13.70 -10.17 4.58
N ASN A 137 14.04 -9.42 3.52
CA ASN A 137 13.27 -8.39 2.87
C ASN A 137 13.54 -8.44 1.36
N LEU A 138 12.65 -9.11 0.63
CA LEU A 138 12.83 -9.39 -0.79
C LEU A 138 12.54 -8.17 -1.69
N THR A 139 12.21 -7.02 -1.11
CA THR A 139 11.89 -5.79 -1.82
C THR A 139 12.92 -4.71 -1.53
N TRP A 140 13.13 -3.79 -2.47
CA TRP A 140 13.93 -2.61 -2.20
C TRP A 140 13.24 -1.69 -1.21
N THR A 141 13.89 -1.40 -0.09
CA THR A 141 13.35 -0.53 0.96
C THR A 141 14.30 0.62 1.25
N SER A 142 13.76 1.85 1.26
CA SER A 142 14.48 3.03 1.75
C SER A 142 14.34 3.11 3.26
N ILE A 143 15.47 3.26 3.94
CA ILE A 143 15.53 3.50 5.37
C ILE A 143 16.12 4.88 5.62
N GLN A 144 15.57 5.57 6.62
CA GLN A 144 16.16 6.74 7.24
C GLN A 144 16.19 6.56 8.77
N ILE A 145 17.39 6.61 9.36
CA ILE A 145 17.61 6.43 10.80
C ILE A 145 18.20 7.70 11.36
N LYS A 146 17.72 8.09 12.55
CA LYS A 146 18.25 9.23 13.30
C LYS A 146 19.03 8.73 14.49
N LYS A 147 20.16 9.36 14.77
CA LYS A 147 20.89 9.10 16.00
C LYS A 147 21.48 10.36 16.59
N SER A 148 21.29 10.55 17.90
CA SER A 148 21.93 11.64 18.62
C SER A 148 23.44 11.47 18.58
N LEU A 149 24.14 12.58 18.33
CA LEU A 149 25.59 12.64 18.47
C LEU A 149 25.93 12.54 19.96
N SER A 150 26.91 11.70 20.28
CA SER A 150 27.50 11.73 21.62
C SER A 150 28.30 13.02 21.78
N THR A 151 28.18 13.70 22.91
CA THR A 151 28.72 15.05 23.16
C THR A 151 30.24 15.15 22.99
N ASN A 152 30.97 14.03 23.12
CA ASN A 152 32.42 13.98 23.01
C ASN A 152 32.91 13.28 21.73
N ALA A 153 32.01 12.91 20.82
CA ALA A 153 32.38 12.17 19.62
C ALA A 153 33.01 13.08 18.55
N ILE A 154 34.21 12.71 18.09
CA ILE A 154 34.86 13.36 16.93
C ILE A 154 34.76 12.56 15.65
N SER A 155 34.51 11.26 15.76
CA SER A 155 34.31 10.39 14.61
C SER A 155 33.26 9.34 14.93
N ALA A 156 32.67 8.79 13.87
CA ALA A 156 31.80 7.64 13.95
C ALA A 156 32.22 6.58 12.95
N LYS A 157 32.00 5.31 13.26
CA LYS A 157 32.24 4.17 12.39
C LYS A 157 30.92 3.55 12.01
N PHE A 158 30.54 3.65 10.75
CA PHE A 158 29.36 2.98 10.21
C PHE A 158 29.71 1.53 9.87
N ILE A 159 28.89 0.59 10.31
CA ILE A 159 29.18 -0.85 10.24
C ILE A 159 27.96 -1.58 9.67
N ILE A 160 28.15 -2.27 8.55
CA ILE A 160 27.24 -3.32 8.07
C ILE A 160 27.86 -4.65 8.50
N ARG A 161 27.15 -5.41 9.32
CA ARG A 161 27.62 -6.64 9.93
C ARG A 161 26.69 -7.80 9.64
N MET A 162 27.24 -8.83 9.01
CA MET A 162 26.59 -10.10 8.72
C MET A 162 27.29 -11.15 9.60
N PHE A 163 26.66 -11.56 10.70
CA PHE A 163 27.24 -12.51 11.66
C PHE A 163 26.28 -13.67 11.86
N ASN A 164 26.80 -14.89 11.74
CA ASN A 164 26.02 -16.12 11.81
C ASN A 164 24.79 -16.17 10.89
N CYS A 165 24.91 -15.62 9.69
CA CYS A 165 23.80 -15.49 8.74
C CYS A 165 24.13 -16.12 7.39
N LEU A 166 23.10 -16.56 6.66
CA LEU A 166 23.23 -17.11 5.31
C LEU A 166 22.35 -16.35 4.34
N GLY A 167 22.93 -15.97 3.20
CA GLY A 167 22.19 -15.37 2.09
C GLY A 167 22.84 -14.11 1.52
N ASN A 168 22.03 -13.28 0.86
CA ASN A 168 22.47 -12.10 0.12
C ASN A 168 21.87 -10.82 0.68
N VAL A 169 22.66 -9.76 0.74
CA VAL A 169 22.21 -8.41 1.04
C VAL A 169 22.66 -7.47 -0.06
N LEU A 170 21.74 -6.64 -0.52
CA LEU A 170 21.96 -5.62 -1.53
C LEU A 170 21.79 -4.25 -0.87
N PHE A 171 22.72 -3.34 -1.10
CA PHE A 171 22.66 -1.94 -0.67
C PHE A 171 22.91 -0.99 -1.83
N THR A 172 22.31 0.20 -1.78
CA THR A 172 22.68 1.32 -2.67
C THR A 172 22.44 2.67 -1.99
N ASN A 173 23.17 3.70 -2.44
CA ASN A 173 23.00 5.10 -2.06
C ASN A 173 22.98 5.31 -0.54
N ILE A 174 24.02 4.85 0.15
CA ILE A 174 24.19 5.09 1.59
C ILE A 174 24.68 6.53 1.79
N SER A 175 23.97 7.31 2.59
CA SER A 175 24.37 8.65 3.01
C SER A 175 24.28 8.81 4.52
N ILE A 176 25.19 9.61 5.08
CA ILE A 176 25.20 10.03 6.47
C ILE A 176 25.44 11.54 6.53
N GLU A 177 24.56 12.27 7.20
CA GLU A 177 24.63 13.73 7.30
C GLU A 177 24.48 14.17 8.76
N GLN A 178 25.20 15.22 9.19
CA GLN A 178 24.95 15.87 10.49
C GLN A 178 23.90 16.98 10.35
N ILE A 179 22.88 16.97 11.23
CA ILE A 179 21.75 17.91 11.22
C ILE A 179 21.52 18.55 12.59
N HIS A 180 20.98 19.77 12.62
CA HIS A 180 20.73 20.57 13.83
C HIS A 180 19.42 20.24 14.53
N SER A 181 18.37 19.99 13.74
CA SER A 181 17.09 19.54 14.24
C SER A 181 16.39 18.75 13.14
N PHE A 182 15.38 17.98 13.52
CA PHE A 182 14.56 17.29 12.55
C PHE A 182 13.48 18.24 12.02
N THR A 183 13.74 18.94 10.92
CA THR A 183 12.75 19.83 10.28
C THR A 183 12.05 19.20 9.07
N ASN A 184 12.39 17.97 8.69
CA ASN A 184 11.92 17.39 7.44
C ASN A 184 10.78 16.39 7.58
N PRO A 185 9.91 16.30 6.57
CA PRO A 185 8.87 15.31 6.53
C PRO A 185 9.41 13.88 6.60
N THR A 186 8.76 13.00 7.36
CA THR A 186 8.97 11.56 7.17
C THR A 186 8.12 11.12 5.99
N PHE A 187 8.68 10.27 5.13
CA PHE A 187 7.92 9.57 4.09
C PHE A 187 8.40 8.13 4.03
N LEU A 188 7.53 7.22 4.44
CA LEU A 188 7.73 5.79 4.50
C LEU A 188 6.94 5.13 3.37
N ILE A 189 7.56 4.14 2.76
CA ILE A 189 6.96 3.26 1.77
C ILE A 189 7.27 1.84 2.22
N TYR A 190 6.25 1.00 2.28
CA TYR A 190 6.47 -0.41 2.49
C TYR A 190 5.44 -1.24 1.71
N PRO A 191 5.89 -2.32 1.05
CA PRO A 191 4.96 -3.25 0.43
C PRO A 191 4.21 -4.01 1.50
N LYS A 192 2.92 -4.20 1.23
CA LYS A 192 2.05 -5.04 2.02
C LYS A 192 2.02 -6.42 1.44
N GLN A 193 1.62 -7.38 2.29
CA GLN A 193 1.43 -8.74 1.85
C GLN A 193 0.47 -8.76 0.66
N ASP A 194 -0.65 -8.03 0.69
CA ASP A 194 -1.75 -8.08 -0.29
C ASP A 194 -1.43 -7.58 -1.70
N GLY A 195 -0.15 -7.38 -1.97
CA GLY A 195 0.34 -6.88 -3.24
C GLY A 195 0.02 -5.40 -3.43
N THR A 196 -0.17 -4.65 -2.34
CA THR A 196 -0.32 -3.18 -2.33
C THR A 196 0.94 -2.49 -1.77
N ILE A 197 1.05 -1.18 -1.97
CA ILE A 197 2.14 -0.37 -1.43
C ILE A 197 1.54 0.63 -0.46
N PHE A 198 1.91 0.54 0.81
CA PHE A 198 1.49 1.49 1.81
C PHE A 198 2.48 2.66 1.88
N LEU A 199 1.93 3.86 1.88
CA LEU A 199 2.60 5.14 1.96
C LEU A 199 2.20 5.82 3.26
N GLN A 200 3.17 6.37 3.99
CA GLN A 200 2.92 7.14 5.20
C GLN A 200 3.85 8.33 5.28
N TRP A 201 3.33 9.50 5.58
CA TRP A 201 4.11 10.71 5.70
C TRP A 201 3.65 11.61 6.84
N ASN A 202 4.53 12.55 7.16
CA ASN A 202 4.30 13.57 8.15
C ASN A 202 5.00 14.84 7.67
N PHE A 203 4.32 15.99 7.58
CA PHE A 203 4.95 17.29 7.33
C PHE A 203 5.08 18.12 8.60
N THR A 204 6.13 18.93 8.73
CA THR A 204 6.41 19.71 9.94
C THR A 204 5.48 20.93 10.14
N ASN A 205 4.92 21.50 9.06
CA ASN A 205 4.07 22.70 9.13
C ASN A 205 2.61 22.38 8.74
N LYS A 206 1.88 21.74 9.66
CA LYS A 206 0.59 21.08 9.38
C LYS A 206 -0.63 22.00 9.41
N LYS A 207 -0.56 23.10 10.17
CA LYS A 207 -1.70 24.00 10.41
C LYS A 207 -2.24 24.66 9.14
N ASN A 208 -1.46 24.66 8.06
CA ASN A 208 -1.80 25.32 6.82
C ASN A 208 -2.13 24.34 5.68
N ILE A 209 -1.89 23.04 5.87
CA ILE A 209 -2.12 22.05 4.81
C ILE A 209 -3.60 21.66 4.80
N HIS A 210 -4.27 21.98 3.69
CA HIS A 210 -5.66 21.63 3.45
C HIS A 210 -5.80 20.21 2.87
N TYR A 211 -4.94 19.84 1.92
CA TYR A 211 -4.98 18.53 1.26
C TYR A 211 -3.61 18.08 0.75
N TYR A 212 -3.54 16.82 0.33
CA TYR A 212 -2.35 16.18 -0.22
C TYR A 212 -2.63 15.63 -1.60
N ASN A 213 -1.72 15.85 -2.56
CA ASN A 213 -1.68 15.08 -3.80
C ASN A 213 -0.54 14.07 -3.74
N ILE A 214 -0.84 12.85 -4.19
CA ILE A 214 0.12 11.75 -4.29
C ILE A 214 0.34 11.47 -5.76
N TYR A 215 1.60 11.54 -6.17
CA TYR A 215 2.05 11.30 -7.52
C TYR A 215 2.81 9.99 -7.57
N ARG A 216 2.61 9.24 -8.66
CA ARG A 216 3.32 7.99 -8.94
C ARG A 216 3.82 7.96 -10.37
N GLY A 217 5.01 7.41 -10.55
CA GLY A 217 5.59 7.11 -11.85
C GLY A 217 6.15 5.69 -11.88
N ASN A 218 6.32 5.17 -13.09
CA ASN A 218 6.80 3.82 -13.32
C ASN A 218 8.32 3.84 -13.47
N GLY A 219 9.00 3.05 -12.65
CA GLY A 219 10.45 3.01 -12.56
C GLY A 219 11.03 4.02 -11.56
N ILE A 220 12.30 3.85 -11.27
CA ILE A 220 13.03 4.48 -10.14
C ILE A 220 13.38 5.95 -10.38
N LEU A 221 13.48 6.34 -11.65
CA LEU A 221 13.89 7.68 -12.08
C LEU A 221 12.78 8.39 -12.88
N SER A 222 11.54 7.90 -12.79
CA SER A 222 10.44 8.54 -13.48
C SER A 222 10.35 10.01 -13.04
N LYS A 223 10.60 10.95 -13.96
CA LYS A 223 10.19 12.33 -13.75
C LYS A 223 8.68 12.29 -13.56
N LEU A 224 8.24 12.58 -12.35
CA LEU A 224 6.81 12.75 -12.07
C LEU A 224 6.37 14.02 -12.79
N ASN A 225 5.95 13.88 -14.05
CA ASN A 225 5.09 14.88 -14.67
C ASN A 225 3.83 14.88 -13.80
N TYR A 226 3.44 16.05 -13.29
CA TYR A 226 2.35 16.25 -12.33
C TYR A 226 0.96 15.91 -12.93
N THR A 227 0.83 14.89 -13.77
CA THR A 227 -0.36 14.50 -14.51
C THR A 227 -0.99 13.20 -14.01
N ILE A 228 -0.24 12.33 -13.32
CA ILE A 228 -0.79 11.08 -12.73
C ILE A 228 -1.09 11.31 -11.24
N PHE A 229 -2.34 11.68 -10.96
CA PHE A 229 -2.87 11.94 -9.63
C PHE A 229 -3.53 10.68 -9.04
N LEU A 230 -3.01 10.16 -7.92
CA LEU A 230 -3.57 8.96 -7.29
C LEU A 230 -4.75 9.25 -6.34
N LEU A 231 -4.82 10.43 -5.72
CA LEU A 231 -5.93 10.84 -4.85
C LEU A 231 -5.92 12.37 -4.59
N ILE A 232 -7.10 12.98 -4.39
CA ILE A 232 -7.32 14.44 -4.33
C ILE A 232 -7.33 15.01 -2.89
N THR A 233 -7.63 14.23 -1.84
CA THR A 233 -7.75 14.80 -0.49
C THR A 233 -7.63 13.76 0.61
N ILE A 234 -6.65 13.94 1.50
CA ILE A 234 -6.63 13.31 2.82
C ILE A 234 -6.86 14.44 3.83
N PRO A 235 -8.04 14.51 4.49
CA PRO A 235 -8.28 15.54 5.48
C PRO A 235 -7.29 15.40 6.65
N THR A 236 -6.73 16.52 7.10
CA THR A 236 -5.91 16.58 8.32
C THR A 236 -6.76 16.20 9.54
N MET A 237 -6.36 15.16 10.26
CA MET A 237 -7.05 14.72 11.48
C MET A 237 -6.80 15.68 12.65
N PHE A 238 -7.84 16.18 13.31
CA PHE A 238 -7.73 16.74 14.65
C PHE A 238 -7.86 15.60 15.67
N ALA A 239 -6.78 15.29 16.38
CA ALA A 239 -6.81 14.36 17.51
C ALA A 239 -6.95 15.14 18.82
N TYR A 240 -7.78 14.65 19.74
CA TYR A 240 -7.80 15.12 21.12
C TYR A 240 -6.40 14.95 21.75
N GLY A 241 -5.71 16.06 21.98
CA GLY A 241 -4.68 16.19 23.00
C GLY A 241 -3.23 16.07 22.56
N ASN A 242 -2.87 15.24 21.56
CA ASN A 242 -1.46 15.12 21.14
C ASN A 242 -1.29 15.01 19.61
N ASN A 243 -0.53 15.97 19.07
CA ASN A 243 -0.32 16.36 17.67
C ASN A 243 0.41 15.34 16.77
N ILE A 244 0.06 14.05 16.80
CA ILE A 244 0.63 13.07 15.86
C ILE A 244 -0.28 12.97 14.63
N TYR A 245 -0.14 13.92 13.72
CA TYR A 245 -0.79 13.84 12.40
C TYR A 245 0.09 12.98 11.49
N GLU A 246 -0.22 11.68 11.41
CA GLU A 246 0.32 10.81 10.38
C GLU A 246 -0.71 10.73 9.26
N SER A 247 -0.30 11.06 8.04
CA SER A 247 -1.13 10.89 6.86
C SER A 247 -0.65 9.65 6.11
N MET A 248 -1.59 8.89 5.57
CA MET A 248 -1.30 7.61 4.94
C MET A 248 -2.17 7.37 3.72
N PHE A 249 -1.66 6.57 2.81
CA PHE A 249 -2.34 6.13 1.61
C PHE A 249 -1.87 4.73 1.23
N THR A 250 -2.78 3.89 0.78
CA THR A 250 -2.42 2.59 0.19
C THR A 250 -2.62 2.69 -1.31
N ASP A 251 -1.52 2.61 -2.06
CA ASP A 251 -1.60 2.52 -3.50
C ASP A 251 -2.04 1.12 -3.90
N HIS A 252 -3.33 1.02 -4.19
CA HIS A 252 -3.93 -0.18 -4.73
C HIS A 252 -3.69 -0.30 -6.24
N PHE A 253 -3.25 0.70 -6.99
CA PHE A 253 -3.22 0.67 -8.45
C PHE A 253 -1.94 0.03 -9.03
N ILE A 254 -1.27 -0.84 -8.29
CA ILE A 254 0.07 -1.34 -8.64
C ILE A 254 0.03 -2.71 -9.32
N GLU A 255 1.05 -2.96 -10.12
CA GLU A 255 1.30 -4.19 -10.85
C GLU A 255 2.42 -4.98 -10.16
N LEU A 256 2.32 -6.31 -10.20
CA LEU A 256 3.36 -7.17 -9.64
C LEU A 256 4.64 -7.04 -10.45
N ASN A 257 5.79 -7.15 -9.77
CA ASN A 257 7.12 -7.03 -10.37
C ASN A 257 7.42 -5.68 -11.02
N THR A 258 6.57 -4.67 -10.80
CA THR A 258 6.81 -3.29 -11.24
C THR A 258 7.36 -2.48 -10.07
N ILE A 259 8.36 -1.65 -10.38
CA ILE A 259 8.93 -0.70 -9.44
C ILE A 259 8.28 0.66 -9.67
N TYR A 260 7.85 1.31 -8.59
CA TYR A 260 7.15 2.59 -8.62
C TYR A 260 7.94 3.66 -7.88
N THR A 261 7.89 4.89 -8.35
CA THR A 261 8.39 6.07 -7.62
C THR A 261 7.23 6.95 -7.21
N TYR A 262 7.23 7.44 -5.97
CA TYR A 262 6.17 8.22 -5.34
C TYR A 262 6.67 9.57 -4.84
N GLN A 263 5.77 10.54 -4.84
CA GLN A 263 5.96 11.83 -4.20
C GLN A 263 4.64 12.34 -3.64
N VAL A 264 4.69 13.00 -2.49
CA VAL A 264 3.53 13.61 -1.85
C VAL A 264 3.75 15.11 -1.76
N ILE A 265 2.74 15.89 -2.12
CA ILE A 265 2.76 17.35 -2.06
C ILE A 265 1.57 17.82 -1.23
N GLY A 266 1.84 18.63 -0.20
CA GLY A 266 0.82 19.27 0.62
C GLY A 266 0.48 20.67 0.08
N TYR A 267 -0.81 20.96 0.00
CA TYR A 267 -1.36 22.22 -0.52
C TYR A 267 -2.19 22.95 0.52
N ASP A 268 -2.23 24.27 0.45
CA ASP A 268 -3.17 25.09 1.23
C ASP A 268 -4.56 25.16 0.57
N LEU A 269 -5.48 25.93 1.18
CA LEU A 269 -6.83 26.20 0.64
C LEU A 269 -6.80 26.89 -0.74
N ASN A 270 -5.74 27.63 -1.05
CA ASN A 270 -5.57 28.37 -2.30
C ASN A 270 -4.80 27.54 -3.36
N GLN A 271 -4.57 26.24 -3.11
CA GLN A 271 -3.82 25.34 -3.98
C GLN A 271 -2.34 25.73 -4.16
N THR A 272 -1.76 26.48 -3.23
CA THR A 272 -0.33 26.74 -3.21
C THR A 272 0.43 25.58 -2.56
N ILE A 273 1.61 25.25 -3.09
CA ILE A 273 2.43 24.17 -2.55
C ILE A 273 3.07 24.67 -1.24
N LEU A 274 2.71 24.04 -0.13
CA LEU A 274 3.30 24.33 1.17
C LEU A 274 4.49 23.42 1.48
N ASN A 275 4.43 22.17 1.04
CA ASN A 275 5.49 21.19 1.32
C ASN A 275 5.48 20.03 0.31
N LYS A 276 6.62 19.37 0.14
CA LYS A 276 6.81 18.25 -0.79
C LYS A 276 7.76 17.22 -0.19
N THR A 277 7.47 15.93 -0.36
CA THR A 277 8.38 14.84 -0.01
C THR A 277 9.41 14.59 -1.12
N ILE A 278 10.52 13.94 -0.77
CA ILE A 278 11.49 13.43 -1.75
C ILE A 278 10.89 12.22 -2.46
N LEU A 279 11.30 11.98 -3.72
CA LEU A 279 10.96 10.77 -4.47
C LEU A 279 11.33 9.51 -3.67
N LYS A 280 10.37 8.60 -3.51
CA LYS A 280 10.58 7.30 -2.85
C LYS A 280 10.10 6.16 -3.74
N ILE A 281 10.88 5.09 -3.77
CA ILE A 281 10.62 3.89 -4.56
C ILE A 281 9.89 2.83 -3.72
N GLY A 282 8.93 2.13 -4.31
CA GLY A 282 8.28 0.94 -3.77
C GLY A 282 8.21 -0.17 -4.82
N GLU A 283 8.31 -1.42 -4.38
CA GLU A 283 8.15 -2.64 -5.19
C GLU A 283 7.19 -3.55 -4.44
N VAL A 284 6.27 -4.19 -5.15
CA VAL A 284 5.24 -5.06 -4.56
C VAL A 284 5.85 -6.34 -3.99
N ASP A 285 5.45 -6.76 -2.79
CA ASP A 285 5.85 -8.07 -2.26
C ASP A 285 5.09 -9.18 -3.00
N SER A 286 5.79 -9.93 -3.84
CA SER A 286 5.22 -11.00 -4.66
C SER A 286 5.21 -12.38 -3.98
N LYS A 287 5.67 -12.52 -2.71
CA LYS A 287 6.08 -13.84 -2.20
C LYS A 287 5.53 -14.32 -0.85
N ARG A 288 4.60 -13.64 -0.17
CA ARG A 288 4.08 -14.15 1.14
C ARG A 288 2.61 -14.54 1.13
N GLU A 289 2.33 -15.82 1.43
CA GLU A 289 1.07 -16.36 1.98
C GLU A 289 -0.26 -16.07 1.27
N TYR A 290 -0.26 -15.65 0.01
CA TYR A 290 -1.45 -15.71 -0.86
C TYR A 290 -1.86 -17.14 -1.19
N ASN A 291 -1.23 -18.14 -0.60
CA ASN A 291 -0.83 -19.30 -1.34
C ASN A 291 -1.74 -20.51 -1.14
N ASN A 292 -2.91 -20.40 -0.48
CA ASN A 292 -3.69 -21.60 -0.15
C ASN A 292 -5.13 -21.64 -0.67
N ILE A 293 -5.62 -20.62 -1.39
CA ILE A 293 -6.98 -20.62 -1.93
C ILE A 293 -6.96 -20.46 -3.45
N THR A 294 -7.73 -21.34 -4.10
CA THR A 294 -8.12 -21.19 -5.50
C THR A 294 -9.40 -20.36 -5.57
N LEU A 295 -9.44 -19.38 -6.47
CA LEU A 295 -10.62 -18.56 -6.70
C LEU A 295 -10.68 -18.06 -8.14
N PHE A 296 -11.90 -17.89 -8.62
CA PHE A 296 -12.21 -17.40 -9.95
C PHE A 296 -13.41 -16.43 -9.87
N ILE A 297 -13.26 -15.21 -10.39
CA ILE A 297 -14.28 -14.14 -10.40
C ILE A 297 -14.56 -13.71 -11.85
N ALA A 298 -15.83 -13.40 -12.15
CA ALA A 298 -16.26 -12.81 -13.42
C ALA A 298 -17.25 -11.66 -13.20
N PHE A 299 -17.09 -10.54 -13.91
CA PHE A 299 -17.94 -9.36 -13.75
C PHE A 299 -17.88 -8.40 -14.95
N PRO A 300 -18.93 -7.60 -15.19
CA PRO A 300 -18.97 -6.68 -16.31
C PRO A 300 -18.26 -5.35 -16.00
N ARG A 301 -17.54 -4.81 -16.98
CA ARG A 301 -17.04 -3.42 -17.03
C ARG A 301 -17.43 -2.76 -18.35
N SER A 302 -17.26 -1.45 -18.43
CA SER A 302 -17.51 -0.68 -19.67
C SER A 302 -16.70 -1.16 -20.88
N ASN A 303 -15.56 -1.81 -20.65
CA ASN A 303 -14.66 -2.30 -21.70
C ASN A 303 -14.68 -3.83 -21.91
N GLY A 304 -15.56 -4.57 -21.25
CA GLY A 304 -15.58 -6.04 -21.36
C GLY A 304 -16.07 -6.76 -20.11
N ILE A 305 -16.14 -8.09 -20.18
CA ILE A 305 -16.22 -8.94 -18.99
C ILE A 305 -14.80 -9.18 -18.51
N HIS A 306 -14.55 -8.85 -17.26
CA HIS A 306 -13.27 -9.08 -16.61
C HIS A 306 -13.34 -10.43 -15.90
N LEU A 307 -12.35 -11.27 -16.18
CA LEU A 307 -12.15 -12.56 -15.57
C LEU A 307 -10.85 -12.50 -14.79
N SER A 308 -10.90 -12.86 -13.51
CA SER A 308 -9.72 -12.88 -12.65
C SER A 308 -9.66 -14.17 -11.86
N TRP A 309 -8.47 -14.75 -11.77
CA TRP A 309 -8.26 -16.01 -11.08
C TRP A 309 -7.02 -15.98 -10.22
N LYS A 310 -7.00 -16.90 -9.28
CA LYS A 310 -5.85 -17.20 -8.45
C LYS A 310 -5.89 -18.67 -8.13
N LEU A 311 -4.75 -19.34 -8.25
CA LEU A 311 -4.61 -20.72 -7.86
C LEU A 311 -4.00 -20.79 -6.47
N LYS A 312 -4.38 -21.82 -5.70
CA LYS A 312 -3.59 -22.22 -4.53
C LYS A 312 -2.15 -22.53 -4.98
N SER A 313 -1.15 -22.20 -4.18
CA SER A 313 0.28 -22.47 -4.42
C SER A 313 0.62 -23.95 -4.52
N THR A 314 -0.22 -24.81 -3.93
CA THR A 314 -0.12 -26.26 -4.09
C THR A 314 -0.68 -26.74 -5.43
N SER A 315 -1.22 -25.84 -6.26
CA SER A 315 -1.59 -26.15 -7.64
C SER A 315 -0.34 -26.51 -8.43
N LEU A 316 -0.39 -27.65 -9.10
CA LEU A 316 0.65 -28.10 -10.02
C LEU A 316 0.43 -27.59 -11.46
N ALA A 317 -0.65 -26.82 -11.68
CA ALA A 317 -0.98 -26.31 -13.01
C ALA A 317 0.14 -25.40 -13.55
N LYS A 318 0.59 -25.64 -14.78
CA LYS A 318 1.60 -24.78 -15.44
C LYS A 318 0.96 -23.66 -16.26
N PHE A 319 -0.25 -23.93 -16.76
CA PHE A 319 -1.09 -22.96 -17.44
C PHE A 319 -2.56 -23.28 -17.16
N ILE A 320 -3.42 -22.30 -17.42
CA ILE A 320 -4.85 -22.41 -17.23
C ILE A 320 -5.60 -22.14 -18.53
N LEU A 321 -6.69 -22.88 -18.73
CA LEU A 321 -7.62 -22.74 -19.83
C LEU A 321 -8.92 -22.18 -19.28
N ILE A 322 -9.43 -21.15 -19.95
CA ILE A 322 -10.73 -20.57 -19.58
C ILE A 322 -11.74 -20.89 -20.67
N TYR A 323 -12.87 -21.45 -20.27
CA TYR A 323 -13.99 -21.74 -21.15
C TYR A 323 -15.17 -20.83 -20.81
N ASN A 324 -15.96 -20.49 -21.83
CA ASN A 324 -17.27 -19.88 -21.65
C ASN A 324 -18.37 -20.88 -22.00
N GLY A 325 -19.55 -20.70 -21.45
CA GLY A 325 -20.73 -21.49 -21.80
C GLY A 325 -20.85 -22.78 -21.02
N ILE A 326 -19.88 -23.05 -20.16
CA ILE A 326 -19.67 -24.36 -19.57
C ILE A 326 -19.37 -24.20 -18.07
N ASP A 327 -19.86 -25.15 -17.28
CA ASP A 327 -19.69 -25.27 -15.84
C ASP A 327 -18.90 -26.53 -15.41
N SER A 328 -18.60 -27.46 -16.34
CA SER A 328 -17.76 -28.65 -16.12
C SER A 328 -17.04 -29.16 -17.38
N ILE A 329 -15.86 -29.76 -17.24
CA ILE A 329 -15.06 -30.24 -18.39
C ILE A 329 -15.80 -31.26 -19.26
N SER A 330 -16.69 -32.04 -18.65
CA SER A 330 -17.53 -33.05 -19.30
C SER A 330 -18.48 -32.48 -20.35
N LYS A 331 -18.71 -31.15 -20.34
CA LYS A 331 -19.60 -30.45 -21.28
C LYS A 331 -18.85 -29.66 -22.35
N ILE A 332 -17.52 -29.77 -22.44
CA ILE A 332 -16.73 -29.08 -23.49
C ILE A 332 -17.05 -29.69 -24.86
N ASN A 333 -17.84 -28.96 -25.65
CA ASN A 333 -17.93 -29.18 -27.09
C ASN A 333 -16.84 -28.38 -27.83
N LYS A 334 -16.47 -28.82 -29.05
CA LYS A 334 -15.23 -28.45 -29.78
C LYS A 334 -14.95 -26.96 -30.10
N LYS A 335 -15.67 -25.96 -29.56
CA LYS A 335 -15.42 -24.51 -29.81
C LYS A 335 -15.84 -23.58 -28.65
N GLN A 336 -15.35 -23.77 -27.43
CA GLN A 336 -15.71 -22.92 -26.27
C GLN A 336 -14.51 -22.40 -25.44
N LEU A 337 -13.30 -22.48 -25.99
CA LEU A 337 -12.09 -21.97 -25.34
C LEU A 337 -11.95 -20.46 -25.56
N ILE A 338 -11.89 -19.71 -24.47
CA ILE A 338 -11.61 -18.27 -24.48
C ILE A 338 -10.12 -18.02 -24.72
N GLY A 339 -9.25 -18.77 -24.04
CA GLY A 339 -7.81 -18.58 -24.15
C GLY A 339 -7.02 -19.47 -23.20
N ASN A 340 -5.71 -19.50 -23.43
CA ASN A 340 -4.71 -20.15 -22.60
C ASN A 340 -3.85 -19.08 -21.92
N TYR A 341 -3.71 -19.15 -20.60
CA TYR A 341 -3.01 -18.15 -19.81
C TYR A 341 -1.97 -18.79 -18.87
N SER A 342 -0.88 -18.06 -18.64
CA SER A 342 0.05 -18.40 -17.54
C SER A 342 -0.67 -18.30 -16.20
N THR A 343 -0.24 -19.12 -15.22
CA THR A 343 -0.71 -19.03 -13.83
C THR A 343 -0.43 -17.67 -13.18
N ASP A 344 0.58 -16.95 -13.67
CA ASP A 344 0.99 -15.65 -13.16
C ASP A 344 0.15 -14.48 -13.72
N ASN A 345 -0.57 -14.72 -14.83
CA ASN A 345 -1.51 -13.75 -15.35
C ASN A 345 -2.77 -13.84 -14.50
N ILE A 346 -3.06 -12.87 -13.65
CA ILE A 346 -4.19 -12.95 -12.71
C ILE A 346 -5.52 -12.58 -13.38
N LYS A 347 -5.49 -11.94 -14.57
CA LYS A 347 -6.69 -11.37 -15.20
C LYS A 347 -6.68 -11.45 -16.73
N THR A 348 -7.87 -11.46 -17.32
CA THR A 348 -8.12 -11.23 -18.74
C THR A 348 -9.44 -10.48 -18.96
N ILE A 349 -9.58 -9.81 -20.11
CA ILE A 349 -10.78 -9.07 -20.49
C ILE A 349 -11.33 -9.67 -21.78
N ILE A 350 -12.63 -9.98 -21.80
CA ILE A 350 -13.32 -10.53 -22.98
C ILE A 350 -14.52 -9.66 -23.37
N SER A 351 -15.08 -9.88 -24.55
CA SER A 351 -16.24 -9.14 -25.05
C SER A 351 -17.49 -9.26 -24.14
N LEU A 352 -18.26 -8.18 -24.05
CA LEU A 352 -19.47 -8.02 -23.21
C LEU A 352 -20.66 -8.91 -23.63
N SER A 353 -20.60 -9.59 -24.76
CA SER A 353 -21.75 -10.29 -25.36
C SER A 353 -22.14 -11.62 -24.70
N TYR A 354 -21.57 -11.96 -23.55
CA TYR A 354 -21.71 -13.28 -22.93
C TYR A 354 -22.36 -13.23 -21.54
N GLN A 355 -23.32 -14.13 -21.27
CA GLN A 355 -24.14 -14.12 -20.04
C GLN A 355 -24.19 -15.45 -19.27
N GLY A 356 -23.42 -16.47 -19.63
CA GLY A 356 -23.42 -17.75 -18.92
C GLY A 356 -22.23 -17.94 -17.96
N PRO A 357 -21.96 -19.18 -17.51
CA PRO A 357 -20.83 -19.48 -16.64
C PRO A 357 -19.49 -19.51 -17.37
N PHE A 358 -18.43 -19.27 -16.61
CA PHE A 358 -17.06 -19.48 -17.00
C PHE A 358 -16.48 -20.64 -16.21
N LEU A 359 -15.68 -21.46 -16.89
CA LEU A 359 -14.97 -22.59 -16.30
C LEU A 359 -13.46 -22.35 -16.41
N LEU A 360 -12.77 -22.49 -15.29
CA LEU A 360 -11.32 -22.47 -15.16
C LEU A 360 -10.81 -23.91 -15.08
N VAL A 361 -9.93 -24.30 -15.99
CA VAL A 361 -9.38 -25.66 -16.13
C VAL A 361 -7.86 -25.60 -16.12
N SER A 362 -7.20 -26.58 -15.50
CA SER A 362 -5.74 -26.74 -15.56
C SER A 362 -5.29 -27.42 -16.86
N ASP A 363 -3.98 -27.35 -17.12
CA ASP A 363 -3.33 -28.03 -18.23
C ASP A 363 -3.47 -29.55 -18.22
N ASP A 364 -3.60 -30.15 -17.04
CA ASP A 364 -3.89 -31.58 -16.85
C ASP A 364 -5.37 -31.96 -17.06
N LYS A 365 -6.20 -31.01 -17.52
CA LYS A 365 -7.65 -31.18 -17.77
C LYS A 365 -8.47 -31.48 -16.51
N ASN A 366 -8.11 -30.88 -15.38
CA ASN A 366 -8.95 -30.89 -14.18
C ASN A 366 -9.76 -29.59 -14.07
N ASP A 367 -11.03 -29.73 -13.65
CA ASP A 367 -11.87 -28.60 -13.29
C ASP A 367 -11.29 -27.93 -12.03
N ILE A 368 -10.92 -26.65 -12.15
CA ILE A 368 -10.35 -25.88 -11.04
C ILE A 368 -11.45 -25.11 -10.31
N ALA A 369 -12.23 -24.34 -11.06
CA ALA A 369 -13.27 -23.46 -10.51
C ALA A 369 -14.26 -23.03 -11.60
N THR A 370 -15.50 -22.75 -11.19
CA THR A 370 -16.54 -22.20 -12.07
C THR A 370 -17.03 -20.88 -11.47
N VAL A 371 -17.35 -19.91 -12.32
CA VAL A 371 -17.92 -18.63 -11.88
C VAL A 371 -19.01 -18.14 -12.81
N GLN A 372 -19.98 -17.43 -12.26
CA GLN A 372 -21.01 -16.72 -13.02
C GLN A 372 -20.72 -15.22 -13.05
N LEU A 373 -21.17 -14.57 -14.11
CA LEU A 373 -21.04 -13.12 -14.25
C LEU A 373 -21.77 -12.41 -13.09
N ALA A 374 -21.04 -11.59 -12.33
CA ALA A 374 -21.60 -10.88 -11.18
C ALA A 374 -22.70 -9.89 -11.58
N ASN A 375 -23.84 -9.93 -10.87
CA ASN A 375 -24.88 -8.92 -10.98
C ASN A 375 -24.50 -7.69 -10.14
N LEU A 376 -24.18 -6.58 -10.82
CA LEU A 376 -23.79 -5.33 -10.16
C LEU A 376 -24.98 -4.41 -9.84
N THR A 377 -26.22 -4.89 -9.99
CA THR A 377 -27.43 -4.12 -9.64
C THR A 377 -27.47 -3.85 -8.15
N ARG A 378 -27.75 -2.60 -7.76
CA ARG A 378 -27.85 -2.17 -6.35
C ARG A 378 -29.31 -1.90 -5.92
N PRO A 379 -29.65 -2.13 -4.64
CA PRO A 379 -28.77 -2.64 -3.57
C PRO A 379 -28.41 -4.12 -3.75
N ARG A 380 -27.26 -4.51 -3.22
CA ARG A 380 -26.71 -5.88 -3.24
C ARG A 380 -26.00 -6.29 -1.95
N ILE A 381 -25.67 -5.36 -1.07
CA ILE A 381 -25.05 -5.63 0.22
C ILE A 381 -26.16 -5.79 1.26
N SER A 382 -26.36 -7.01 1.76
CA SER A 382 -27.42 -7.37 2.72
C SER A 382 -28.87 -7.19 2.24
N LEU A 383 -29.12 -6.39 1.20
CA LEU A 383 -30.43 -6.15 0.59
C LEU A 383 -30.36 -6.31 -0.92
N THR A 384 -31.47 -6.72 -1.50
CA THR A 384 -31.69 -6.80 -2.96
C THR A 384 -33.05 -6.18 -3.30
N SER A 385 -33.37 -6.03 -4.58
CA SER A 385 -34.71 -5.59 -5.01
C SER A 385 -35.83 -6.49 -4.46
N THR A 386 -35.63 -7.81 -4.48
CA THR A 386 -36.59 -8.79 -3.96
C THR A 386 -36.79 -8.64 -2.45
N HIS A 387 -35.73 -8.39 -1.67
CA HIS A 387 -35.85 -8.08 -0.24
C HIS A 387 -36.64 -6.79 0.00
N LEU A 388 -36.40 -5.74 -0.79
CA LEU A 388 -37.12 -4.47 -0.66
C LEU A 388 -38.62 -4.62 -0.98
N GLU A 389 -38.97 -5.38 -2.01
CA GLU A 389 -40.36 -5.69 -2.34
C GLU A 389 -41.05 -6.44 -1.20
N PHE A 390 -40.38 -7.44 -0.62
CA PHE A 390 -40.88 -8.15 0.54
C PHE A 390 -41.10 -7.23 1.75
N ILE A 391 -40.14 -6.34 2.04
CA ILE A 391 -40.25 -5.38 3.14
C ILE A 391 -41.44 -4.43 2.92
N ARG A 392 -41.59 -3.85 1.72
CA ARG A 392 -42.72 -2.97 1.36
C ARG A 392 -44.06 -3.69 1.52
N LYS A 393 -44.14 -4.95 1.05
CA LYS A 393 -45.31 -5.80 1.22
C LYS A 393 -45.63 -6.00 2.70
N LYS A 394 -44.64 -6.34 3.54
CA LYS A 394 -44.86 -6.57 4.97
C LYS A 394 -45.28 -5.32 5.75
N ILE A 395 -44.76 -4.15 5.40
CA ILE A 395 -45.17 -2.86 5.98
C ILE A 395 -46.66 -2.60 5.71
N ASN A 396 -47.17 -2.99 4.54
CA ASN A 396 -48.57 -2.81 4.18
C ASN A 396 -49.50 -3.89 4.76
N GLU A 397 -49.00 -5.12 4.94
CA GLU A 397 -49.79 -6.25 5.43
C GLU A 397 -49.94 -6.32 6.95
N THR A 398 -48.95 -5.86 7.71
CA THR A 398 -48.89 -6.12 9.15
C THR A 398 -48.73 -4.84 9.96
N LYS A 399 -49.54 -4.72 11.03
CA LYS A 399 -49.43 -3.61 11.99
C LYS A 399 -48.03 -3.52 12.60
N HIS A 400 -47.45 -4.66 12.97
CA HIS A 400 -46.13 -4.71 13.59
C HIS A 400 -45.01 -4.16 12.67
N ALA A 401 -44.97 -4.57 11.40
CA ALA A 401 -43.96 -4.04 10.47
C ALA A 401 -44.17 -2.55 10.19
N LYS A 402 -45.43 -2.09 10.09
CA LYS A 402 -45.77 -0.67 9.97
C LYS A 402 -45.29 0.14 11.18
N ASP A 403 -45.47 -0.39 12.39
CA ASP A 403 -45.02 0.25 13.62
C ASP A 403 -43.49 0.34 13.69
N ILE A 404 -42.76 -0.73 13.35
CA ILE A 404 -41.29 -0.71 13.26
C ILE A 404 -40.82 0.32 12.22
N PHE A 405 -41.44 0.35 11.06
CA PHE A 405 -41.10 1.31 10.00
C PHE A 405 -41.34 2.76 10.45
N ASN A 406 -42.47 3.04 11.11
CA ASN A 406 -42.75 4.36 11.68
C ASN A 406 -41.78 4.74 12.81
N GLN A 407 -41.36 3.77 13.63
CA GLN A 407 -40.33 3.99 14.65
C GLN A 407 -38.98 4.32 14.02
N LEU A 408 -38.60 3.66 12.92
CA LEU A 408 -37.38 3.96 12.18
C LEU A 408 -37.40 5.39 11.61
N ILE A 409 -38.53 5.83 11.03
CA ILE A 409 -38.69 7.22 10.58
C ILE A 409 -38.51 8.21 11.73
N LYS A 410 -39.07 7.89 12.91
CA LYS A 410 -38.91 8.75 14.09
C LYS A 410 -37.46 8.77 14.58
N SER A 411 -36.81 7.61 14.67
CA SER A 411 -35.47 7.47 15.26
C SER A 411 -34.40 8.25 14.50
N ILE A 412 -34.46 8.30 13.17
CA ILE A 412 -33.48 9.02 12.36
C ILE A 412 -33.40 10.53 12.69
N HIS A 413 -34.47 11.13 13.23
CA HIS A 413 -34.52 12.52 13.65
C HIS A 413 -34.08 12.76 15.10
N PHE A 414 -33.98 11.71 15.92
CA PHE A 414 -33.55 11.81 17.32
C PHE A 414 -32.05 11.68 17.53
N TYR A 415 -31.28 11.34 16.49
CA TYR A 415 -29.83 11.27 16.58
C TYR A 415 -29.26 12.67 16.80
N LYS A 416 -28.93 12.97 18.06
CA LYS A 416 -28.30 14.24 18.44
C LYS A 416 -26.83 14.26 18.01
N PRO A 417 -26.33 15.41 17.51
CA PRO A 417 -24.97 15.55 16.99
C PRO A 417 -23.85 15.60 18.05
N ASN A 418 -24.07 15.05 19.24
CA ASN A 418 -23.19 15.25 20.39
C ASN A 418 -22.01 14.25 20.49
N ASN A 419 -21.93 13.24 19.62
CA ASN A 419 -20.75 12.36 19.53
C ASN A 419 -20.35 12.12 18.06
N THR A 420 -19.08 12.38 17.75
CA THR A 420 -18.47 12.38 16.41
C THR A 420 -18.58 11.06 15.63
N PHE A 421 -18.81 9.93 16.30
CA PHE A 421 -18.84 8.59 15.68
C PHE A 421 -20.24 8.01 15.43
N ASN A 422 -21.31 8.66 15.90
CA ASN A 422 -22.67 8.11 15.86
C ASN A 422 -23.43 8.35 14.54
N TYR A 423 -22.87 9.07 13.56
CA TYR A 423 -23.62 9.44 12.35
C TYR A 423 -23.65 8.37 11.26
N CYS A 424 -22.89 7.28 11.39
CA CYS A 424 -22.88 6.20 10.40
C CYS A 424 -24.18 5.37 10.42
N TRP A 425 -24.75 5.09 11.60
CA TRP A 425 -26.02 4.36 11.72
C TRP A 425 -27.22 5.15 11.18
N PRO A 426 -27.38 6.45 11.50
CA PRO A 426 -28.42 7.28 10.90
C PRO A 426 -28.29 7.38 9.39
N ALA A 427 -27.07 7.41 8.84
CA ALA A 427 -26.86 7.43 7.40
C ALA A 427 -27.36 6.12 6.76
N ARG A 428 -27.02 4.97 7.36
CA ARG A 428 -27.50 3.65 6.94
C ARG A 428 -29.03 3.57 7.00
N ASP A 429 -29.62 4.03 8.09
CA ASP A 429 -31.06 3.94 8.34
C ASP A 429 -31.84 4.88 7.40
N ALA A 430 -31.34 6.08 7.16
CA ALA A 430 -31.88 6.99 6.15
C ALA A 430 -31.77 6.40 4.73
N ALA A 431 -30.65 5.77 4.39
CA ALA A 431 -30.49 5.10 3.10
C ALA A 431 -31.48 3.93 2.94
N LEU A 432 -31.75 3.19 4.01
CA LEU A 432 -32.78 2.15 4.03
C LEU A 432 -34.17 2.73 3.80
N LEU A 433 -34.51 3.82 4.47
CA LEU A 433 -35.78 4.52 4.28
C LEU A 433 -35.94 5.02 2.84
N TYR A 434 -34.89 5.55 2.23
CA TYR A 434 -34.89 5.86 0.80
C TYR A 434 -35.11 4.60 -0.04
N ALA A 435 -34.37 3.52 0.20
CA ALA A 435 -34.49 2.29 -0.58
C ALA A 435 -35.92 1.70 -0.50
N ILE A 436 -36.60 1.84 0.64
CA ILE A 436 -37.99 1.39 0.83
C ILE A 436 -38.99 2.35 0.15
N THR A 437 -38.82 3.66 0.30
CA THR A 437 -39.85 4.66 -0.07
C THR A 437 -39.63 5.38 -1.38
N ASN A 438 -38.41 5.35 -1.92
CA ASN A 438 -37.90 6.23 -2.96
C ASN A 438 -38.02 7.75 -2.64
N ASN A 439 -38.19 8.12 -1.36
CA ASN A 439 -38.32 9.52 -0.97
C ASN A 439 -36.96 10.24 -0.95
N ILE A 440 -36.80 11.24 -1.82
CA ILE A 440 -35.54 11.99 -2.00
C ILE A 440 -35.10 12.76 -0.76
N THR A 441 -35.99 13.08 0.18
CA THR A 441 -35.61 13.76 1.43
C THR A 441 -34.62 12.90 2.23
N PHE A 442 -34.78 11.58 2.22
CA PHE A 442 -33.86 10.65 2.86
C PHE A 442 -32.52 10.54 2.14
N ILE A 443 -32.43 10.83 0.84
CA ILE A 443 -31.15 10.94 0.12
C ILE A 443 -30.35 12.13 0.63
N ASN A 444 -30.98 13.31 0.68
CA ASN A 444 -30.32 14.51 1.18
C ASN A 444 -29.83 14.32 2.62
N PHE A 445 -30.65 13.67 3.45
CA PHE A 445 -30.28 13.35 4.83
C PHE A 445 -29.11 12.35 4.89
N THR A 446 -29.15 11.27 4.10
CA THR A 446 -28.04 10.30 3.98
C THR A 446 -26.75 10.97 3.54
N GLN A 447 -26.80 11.81 2.51
CA GLN A 447 -25.63 12.52 1.98
C GLN A 447 -25.00 13.42 3.04
N ASN A 448 -25.81 14.21 3.74
CA ASN A 448 -25.34 15.10 4.80
C ASN A 448 -24.65 14.31 5.91
N LEU A 449 -25.23 13.20 6.35
CA LEU A 449 -24.66 12.34 7.39
C LEU A 449 -23.37 11.64 6.93
N LEU A 450 -23.30 11.15 5.70
CA LEU A 450 -22.06 10.59 5.13
C LEU A 450 -20.95 11.63 5.07
N ASN A 451 -21.27 12.86 4.65
CA ASN A 451 -20.30 13.97 4.62
C ASN A 451 -19.81 14.38 6.01
N MET A 452 -20.68 14.41 7.02
CA MET A 452 -20.29 14.69 8.40
C MET A 452 -19.34 13.62 8.97
N ASN A 453 -19.53 12.34 8.61
CA ASN A 453 -18.66 11.25 9.06
C ASN A 453 -17.23 11.34 8.49
N LYS A 454 -17.04 11.96 7.30
CA LYS A 454 -15.72 12.10 6.65
C LYS A 454 -14.67 12.79 7.53
N ILE A 455 -15.10 13.68 8.43
CA ILE A 455 -14.21 14.50 9.26
C ILE A 455 -13.65 13.69 10.46
N ASN A 456 -14.21 12.52 10.77
CA ASN A 456 -13.99 11.83 12.05
C ASN A 456 -13.18 10.52 11.94
N TYR A 457 -12.35 10.37 10.91
CA TYR A 457 -11.34 9.32 10.89
C TYR A 457 -10.31 9.57 11.98
N THR A 458 -10.52 9.11 13.21
CA THR A 458 -9.50 9.19 14.26
C THR A 458 -8.78 7.86 14.35
N ILE A 459 -7.54 7.81 13.84
CA ILE A 459 -6.65 6.66 13.98
C ILE A 459 -5.99 6.76 15.34
N TYR A 460 -6.31 5.82 16.23
CA TYR A 460 -5.59 5.61 17.48
C TYR A 460 -5.13 4.16 17.53
N ASP A 461 -4.02 3.91 18.21
CA ASP A 461 -3.61 2.56 18.60
C ASP A 461 -4.32 2.08 19.88
N ASN A 462 -5.59 2.45 20.02
CA ASN A 462 -6.48 1.82 20.99
C ASN A 462 -7.35 0.85 20.19
N SER A 463 -7.34 -0.43 20.58
CA SER A 463 -8.17 -1.45 19.97
C SER A 463 -9.58 -0.89 19.76
N ALA A 464 -10.30 -0.44 20.80
CA ALA A 464 -11.68 0.04 20.76
C ALA A 464 -12.03 0.99 19.59
N ILE A 465 -11.06 1.79 19.14
CA ILE A 465 -11.24 2.75 18.05
C ILE A 465 -11.17 2.07 16.68
N LYS A 466 -10.32 1.05 16.51
CA LYS A 466 -10.25 0.22 15.30
C LYS A 466 -11.60 -0.50 15.05
N LEU A 467 -12.31 -0.96 16.11
CA LEU A 467 -13.64 -1.59 15.97
C LEU A 467 -14.69 -0.56 15.58
N ARG A 468 -14.70 0.59 16.26
CA ARG A 468 -15.64 1.68 15.97
C ARG A 468 -15.48 2.18 14.53
N PHE A 469 -14.24 2.34 14.07
CA PHE A 469 -13.93 2.64 12.68
C PHE A 469 -14.49 1.56 11.74
N SER A 470 -14.26 0.28 12.04
CA SER A 470 -14.74 -0.85 11.24
C SER A 470 -16.27 -0.88 11.13
N PHE A 471 -16.98 -0.72 12.25
CA PHE A 471 -18.45 -0.64 12.25
C PHE A 471 -18.95 0.57 11.47
N SER A 472 -18.34 1.74 11.66
CA SER A 472 -18.70 2.96 10.93
C SER A 472 -18.51 2.77 9.42
N THR A 473 -17.40 2.19 9.01
CA THR A 473 -17.13 1.94 7.58
C THR A 473 -18.10 0.94 6.97
N MET A 474 -18.46 -0.12 7.68
CA MET A 474 -19.49 -1.07 7.25
C MET A 474 -20.85 -0.38 7.08
N ALA A 475 -21.30 0.41 8.06
CA ALA A 475 -22.58 1.11 8.00
C ALA A 475 -22.62 2.14 6.86
N ARG A 476 -21.51 2.85 6.61
CA ARG A 476 -21.38 3.77 5.48
C ARG A 476 -21.40 3.04 4.14
N ALA A 477 -20.73 1.89 4.04
CA ALA A 477 -20.73 1.07 2.84
C ALA A 477 -22.14 0.53 2.51
N GLN A 478 -22.92 0.17 3.53
CA GLN A 478 -24.34 -0.16 3.37
C GLN A 478 -25.16 1.06 2.94
N ALA A 479 -24.97 2.22 3.58
CA ALA A 479 -25.67 3.45 3.21
C ALA A 479 -25.41 3.82 1.74
N PHE A 480 -24.15 3.75 1.29
CA PHE A 480 -23.77 4.02 -0.09
C PHE A 480 -24.45 3.05 -1.07
N ASP A 481 -24.48 1.75 -0.76
CA ASP A 481 -25.10 0.74 -1.61
C ASP A 481 -26.63 0.90 -1.70
N TRP A 482 -27.29 1.15 -0.57
CA TRP A 482 -28.75 1.24 -0.48
C TRP A 482 -29.28 2.56 -1.08
N ALA A 483 -28.55 3.66 -0.92
CA ALA A 483 -28.90 4.96 -1.49
C ALA A 483 -28.31 5.22 -2.89
N TYR A 484 -27.59 4.25 -3.47
CA TYR A 484 -26.79 4.44 -4.68
C TYR A 484 -27.53 5.13 -5.84
N ARG A 485 -28.78 4.71 -6.12
CA ARG A 485 -29.60 5.25 -7.20
C ARG A 485 -29.98 6.72 -7.00
N GLY A 486 -30.01 7.18 -5.74
CA GLY A 486 -30.31 8.57 -5.41
C GLY A 486 -29.11 9.49 -5.51
N PHE A 487 -27.88 8.97 -5.53
CA PHE A 487 -26.68 9.77 -5.72
C PHE A 487 -26.39 10.01 -7.19
N ASN A 488 -26.01 11.25 -7.52
CA ASN A 488 -25.46 11.58 -8.84
C ASN A 488 -23.99 11.13 -8.97
N PHE A 489 -23.44 11.25 -10.18
CA PHE A 489 -22.08 10.79 -10.49
C PHE A 489 -21.01 11.45 -9.61
N GLU A 490 -21.06 12.77 -9.43
CA GLU A 490 -20.08 13.51 -8.63
C GLU A 490 -20.12 13.12 -7.15
N GLN A 491 -21.32 12.93 -6.59
CA GLN A 491 -21.50 12.44 -5.23
C GLN A 491 -20.90 11.03 -5.06
N ARG A 492 -21.13 10.13 -6.01
CA ARG A 492 -20.56 8.77 -5.96
C ARG A 492 -19.05 8.80 -5.99
N LYS A 493 -18.46 9.61 -6.87
CA LYS A 493 -17.01 9.80 -6.98
C LYS A 493 -16.40 10.27 -5.66
N LEU A 494 -17.02 11.25 -4.99
CA LEU A 494 -16.57 11.73 -3.68
C LEU A 494 -16.63 10.64 -2.59
N PHE A 495 -17.68 9.81 -2.58
CA PHE A 495 -17.76 8.69 -1.64
C PHE A 495 -16.74 7.58 -1.95
N ILE A 496 -16.50 7.26 -3.23
CA ILE A 496 -15.47 6.29 -3.62
C ILE A 496 -14.10 6.73 -3.11
N GLN A 497 -13.75 8.01 -3.26
CA GLN A 497 -12.50 8.58 -2.72
C GLN A 497 -12.44 8.48 -1.19
N ASP A 498 -13.55 8.75 -0.49
CA ASP A 498 -13.64 8.59 0.96
C ASP A 498 -13.36 7.15 1.40
N PHE A 499 -13.93 6.17 0.70
CA PHE A 499 -13.66 4.77 1.01
C PHE A 499 -12.24 4.33 0.63
N GLN A 500 -11.65 4.85 -0.45
CA GLN A 500 -10.23 4.58 -0.76
C GLN A 500 -9.32 5.06 0.38
N TYR A 501 -9.67 6.19 1.00
CA TYR A 501 -8.98 6.63 2.20
C TYR A 501 -9.22 5.68 3.38
N ALA A 502 -10.46 5.24 3.62
CA ALA A 502 -10.77 4.24 4.66
C ALA A 502 -10.02 2.91 4.47
N ALA A 503 -9.82 2.45 3.22
CA ALA A 503 -9.01 1.26 2.92
C ALA A 503 -7.54 1.42 3.34
N SER A 504 -7.02 2.65 3.24
CA SER A 504 -5.65 2.97 3.69
C SER A 504 -5.53 2.84 5.22
N ILE A 505 -6.58 3.19 5.96
CA ILE A 505 -6.63 3.03 7.41
C ILE A 505 -6.66 1.55 7.79
N PHE A 506 -7.50 0.73 7.16
CA PHE A 506 -7.51 -0.72 7.38
C PHE A 506 -6.14 -1.36 7.11
N SER A 507 -5.46 -0.88 6.07
CA SER A 507 -4.12 -1.36 5.73
C SER A 507 -3.10 -1.07 6.84
N SER A 508 -3.23 0.04 7.57
CA SER A 508 -2.37 0.32 8.73
C SER A 508 -2.53 -0.68 9.89
N TYR A 509 -3.70 -1.33 10.02
CA TYR A 509 -3.99 -2.25 11.12
C TYR A 509 -3.52 -3.70 10.88
N SER A 510 -2.99 -4.00 9.71
CA SER A 510 -2.72 -5.38 9.26
C SER A 510 -1.42 -6.01 9.81
N ASP A 511 -0.47 -5.24 10.34
CA ASP A 511 0.91 -5.72 10.60
C ASP A 511 1.21 -6.14 12.05
N ASP A 512 0.40 -5.71 13.03
CA ASP A 512 0.74 -5.86 14.47
C ASP A 512 0.07 -7.06 15.16
N HIS A 513 -1.07 -7.54 14.69
CA HIS A 513 -1.83 -8.62 15.38
C HIS A 513 -1.99 -9.91 14.55
N SER A 514 -1.66 -9.90 13.25
CA SER A 514 -1.79 -11.09 12.38
C SER A 514 -0.70 -12.15 12.61
N LYS A 515 0.34 -11.81 13.39
CA LYS A 515 1.52 -12.67 13.59
C LYS A 515 1.38 -13.69 14.70
N ASN A 516 0.35 -13.59 15.55
CA ASN A 516 0.12 -14.55 16.63
C ASN A 516 -1.05 -15.46 16.28
N ILE A 517 -0.86 -16.79 16.31
CA ILE A 517 -1.90 -17.76 15.95
C ILE A 517 -3.14 -17.61 16.85
N ASN A 518 -2.95 -17.26 18.13
CA ASN A 518 -4.05 -17.00 19.06
C ASN A 518 -4.87 -15.73 18.72
N ASP A 519 -4.27 -14.77 18.01
CA ASP A 519 -4.99 -13.57 17.60
C ASP A 519 -5.95 -13.85 16.42
N LYS A 520 -5.70 -14.90 15.61
CA LYS A 520 -6.55 -15.27 14.45
C LYS A 520 -8.01 -15.59 14.83
N ALA A 521 -8.24 -16.12 16.02
CA ALA A 521 -9.59 -16.40 16.55
C ALA A 521 -10.29 -15.17 17.18
N SER A 522 -9.63 -14.01 17.23
CA SER A 522 -10.18 -12.81 17.87
C SER A 522 -11.35 -12.24 17.09
N ASN A 523 -12.45 -11.91 17.78
CA ASN A 523 -13.62 -11.22 17.22
C ASN A 523 -13.25 -9.89 16.51
N TRP A 524 -12.14 -9.28 16.91
CA TRP A 524 -11.53 -8.14 16.25
C TRP A 524 -11.24 -8.39 14.78
N ILE A 525 -10.61 -9.52 14.47
CA ILE A 525 -10.26 -9.87 13.10
C ILE A 525 -11.53 -10.09 12.30
N GLY A 526 -12.48 -10.85 12.84
CA GLY A 526 -13.78 -11.05 12.23
C GLY A 526 -14.46 -9.73 11.85
N ILE A 527 -14.55 -8.77 12.77
CA ILE A 527 -15.23 -7.49 12.50
C ILE A 527 -14.41 -6.60 11.55
N VAL A 528 -13.12 -6.40 11.81
CA VAL A 528 -12.28 -5.49 11.01
C VAL A 528 -12.19 -5.99 9.57
N LYS A 529 -11.91 -7.29 9.36
CA LYS A 529 -11.75 -7.86 8.02
C LYS A 529 -13.09 -7.95 7.27
N SER A 530 -14.18 -8.26 7.96
CA SER A 530 -15.52 -8.28 7.33
C SER A 530 -15.98 -6.88 6.96
N SER A 531 -15.74 -5.86 7.81
CA SER A 531 -16.04 -4.47 7.48
C SER A 531 -15.27 -3.98 6.27
N GLU A 532 -13.98 -4.30 6.19
CA GLU A 532 -13.15 -4.00 5.02
C GLU A 532 -13.68 -4.74 3.78
N LEU A 533 -14.00 -6.03 3.89
CA LEU A 533 -14.54 -6.82 2.79
C LEU A 533 -15.85 -6.21 2.27
N ILE A 534 -16.77 -5.85 3.16
CA ILE A 534 -18.04 -5.19 2.81
C ILE A 534 -17.76 -3.89 2.07
N GLN A 535 -16.79 -3.09 2.51
CA GLN A 535 -16.40 -1.88 1.80
C GLN A 535 -15.93 -2.18 0.36
N HIS A 536 -15.01 -3.14 0.19
CA HIS A 536 -14.50 -3.50 -1.14
C HIS A 536 -15.62 -4.04 -2.04
N LEU A 537 -16.49 -4.92 -1.53
CA LEU A 537 -17.65 -5.44 -2.26
C LEU A 537 -18.67 -4.34 -2.59
N THR A 538 -18.89 -3.40 -1.67
CA THR A 538 -19.72 -2.23 -1.93
C THR A 538 -19.18 -1.45 -3.12
N LEU A 539 -17.87 -1.22 -3.24
CA LEU A 539 -17.31 -0.39 -4.31
C LEU A 539 -17.01 -1.16 -5.60
N TYR A 540 -17.10 -2.48 -5.55
CA TYR A 540 -16.75 -3.35 -6.65
C TYR A 540 -17.61 -3.11 -7.90
N GLY A 541 -16.98 -2.81 -9.02
CA GLY A 541 -17.65 -2.44 -10.28
C GLY A 541 -17.86 -0.94 -10.48
N GLU A 542 -17.47 -0.08 -9.55
CA GLU A 542 -17.46 1.37 -9.77
C GLU A 542 -16.29 1.78 -10.68
N GLN A 543 -16.52 2.74 -11.59
CA GLN A 543 -15.55 3.15 -12.61
C GLN A 543 -14.26 3.75 -12.01
N ASP A 544 -14.39 4.56 -10.95
CA ASP A 544 -13.25 5.25 -10.32
C ASP A 544 -12.58 4.42 -9.20
N TYR A 545 -12.96 3.15 -9.08
CA TYR A 545 -12.44 2.23 -8.07
C TYR A 545 -11.39 1.26 -8.67
N PRO A 546 -10.24 1.01 -8.01
CA PRO A 546 -9.19 0.08 -8.47
C PRO A 546 -9.66 -1.37 -8.40
N ASN A 547 -10.59 -1.76 -9.26
CA ASN A 547 -11.25 -3.06 -9.22
C ASN A 547 -10.26 -4.24 -9.36
N ASP A 548 -9.24 -4.12 -10.21
CA ASP A 548 -8.23 -5.18 -10.43
C ASP A 548 -7.48 -5.56 -9.14
N GLN A 549 -7.29 -4.61 -8.23
CA GLN A 549 -6.57 -4.82 -6.98
C GLN A 549 -7.50 -4.92 -5.78
N ALA A 550 -8.69 -4.32 -5.86
CA ALA A 550 -9.79 -4.66 -4.97
C ALA A 550 -10.09 -6.16 -5.05
N GLU A 551 -9.98 -6.81 -6.21
CA GLU A 551 -10.08 -8.26 -6.34
C GLU A 551 -9.06 -9.01 -5.50
N ARG A 552 -7.77 -8.62 -5.57
CA ARG A 552 -6.71 -9.22 -4.76
C ARG A 552 -6.95 -9.00 -3.27
N ARG A 553 -7.47 -7.83 -2.90
CA ARG A 553 -7.79 -7.52 -1.51
C ARG A 553 -9.03 -8.26 -1.02
N ILE A 554 -10.10 -8.32 -1.80
CA ILE A 554 -11.30 -9.14 -1.51
C ILE A 554 -10.88 -10.59 -1.30
N LEU A 555 -10.01 -11.10 -2.17
CA LEU A 555 -9.42 -12.42 -2.08
C LEU A 555 -8.68 -12.66 -0.76
N PHE A 556 -7.82 -11.73 -0.39
CA PHE A 556 -7.10 -11.76 0.87
C PHE A 556 -8.06 -11.76 2.07
N LEU A 557 -9.07 -10.89 2.06
CA LEU A 557 -10.02 -10.74 3.16
C LEU A 557 -10.92 -11.96 3.32
N LEU A 558 -11.36 -12.58 2.23
CA LEU A 558 -12.12 -13.84 2.27
C LEU A 558 -11.29 -14.96 2.92
N ASN A 559 -10.01 -15.08 2.57
CA ASN A 559 -9.09 -16.04 3.20
C ASN A 559 -8.93 -15.77 4.70
N GLU A 560 -8.70 -14.51 5.09
CA GLU A 560 -8.55 -14.13 6.50
C GLU A 560 -9.82 -14.43 7.32
N ILE A 561 -11.00 -14.18 6.75
CA ILE A 561 -12.28 -14.50 7.40
C ILE A 561 -12.49 -16.00 7.50
N GLN A 562 -12.16 -16.77 6.46
CA GLN A 562 -12.22 -18.23 6.51
C GLN A 562 -11.30 -18.78 7.61
N LEU A 563 -10.05 -18.31 7.67
CA LEU A 563 -9.10 -18.70 8.71
C LEU A 563 -9.62 -18.33 10.10
N HIS A 564 -10.17 -17.14 10.26
CA HIS A 564 -10.81 -16.72 11.51
C HIS A 564 -11.92 -17.70 11.92
N LEU A 565 -12.86 -18.01 11.03
CA LEU A 565 -13.95 -18.95 11.31
C LEU A 565 -13.42 -20.36 11.63
N GLN A 566 -12.42 -20.84 10.89
CA GLN A 566 -11.80 -22.13 11.18
C GLN A 566 -11.19 -22.15 12.59
N HIS A 567 -10.37 -21.15 12.94
CA HIS A 567 -9.71 -21.09 14.25
C HIS A 567 -10.65 -20.79 15.42
N SER A 568 -11.74 -20.04 15.21
CA SER A 568 -12.71 -19.72 16.27
C SER A 568 -13.66 -20.87 16.60
N TYR A 569 -13.86 -21.80 15.66
CA TYR A 569 -14.84 -22.89 15.78
C TYR A 569 -14.21 -24.30 15.69
N SER A 570 -12.88 -24.42 15.62
CA SER A 570 -12.10 -25.66 15.80
C SER A 570 -11.63 -25.80 17.24
#